data_AF-V6MJN1-F1
#
_entry.id   AF-V6MJN1-F1
#
_cell.length_a   1.000
_cell.length_b   1.000
_cell.length_c   1.000
_cell.angle_alpha   90.00
_cell.angle_beta   90.00
_cell.angle_gamma   90.00
#
_symmetry.space_group_name_H-M   'P 1'
#
loop_
_entity.id
_entity.type
_entity.pdbx_description
1 polymer ?
#
loop_
_entity_poly.entity_id
_entity_poly.type
_entity_poly.pdbx_seq_one_letter_code
_entity_poly.pdbx_strand_id
1 'polypeptide(L)'
;MRSAKFLEENPLTDNVLDFEEVLGFVIMASTNLGIEKNHADHLVKEMALVAEAASALIAEETYIDPAFKKDGLMSLSKWSIAKAKLNQPIDRREKFSLMGEGRLSEVMVTEIQAVGYMMLAAKNLNFLHQQITYLEMEMHYLLVTVDPDQAYATFLDFLEE
;
A
#
# COMPACT_ATOMS: atom_id res chain seq x y z
N MET A 1 5.46 21.95 2.09
CA MET A 1 5.47 22.38 3.51
C MET A 1 4.08 22.37 4.18
N ARG A 2 2.96 22.15 3.45
CA ARG A 2 1.62 22.00 4.07
C ARG A 2 1.32 20.57 4.53
N SER A 3 1.91 19.56 3.89
CA SER A 3 1.65 18.15 4.18
C SER A 3 2.15 17.71 5.56
N ALA A 4 3.41 17.99 5.92
CA ALA A 4 3.96 17.55 7.22
C ALA A 4 3.17 18.08 8.44
N LYS A 5 2.77 19.36 8.41
CA LYS A 5 1.97 19.96 9.47
C LYS A 5 0.56 19.34 9.57
N PHE A 6 -0.05 19.02 8.42
CA PHE A 6 -1.35 18.34 8.40
C PHE A 6 -1.26 16.95 9.05
N LEU A 7 -0.20 16.19 8.77
CA LEU A 7 0.00 14.85 9.32
C LEU A 7 0.30 14.89 10.83
N GLU A 8 1.00 15.92 11.31
CA GLU A 8 1.19 16.14 12.76
C GLU A 8 -0.12 16.47 13.48
N GLU A 9 -1.00 17.24 12.85
CA GLU A 9 -2.30 17.63 13.43
C GLU A 9 -3.35 16.53 13.34
N ASN A 10 -3.17 15.55 12.44
CA ASN A 10 -4.10 14.44 12.20
C ASN A 10 -3.33 13.11 12.17
N PRO A 11 -2.78 12.64 13.30
CA PRO A 11 -2.04 11.37 13.33
C PRO A 11 -2.94 10.20 12.95
N LEU A 12 -2.35 9.16 12.37
CA LEU A 12 -3.03 7.87 12.19
C LEU A 12 -3.50 7.34 13.54
N THR A 13 -4.62 6.63 13.52
CA THR A 13 -5.35 6.17 14.70
C THR A 13 -5.48 4.66 14.70
N ASP A 14 -6.07 4.12 15.77
CA ASP A 14 -6.46 2.71 15.85
C ASP A 14 -7.86 2.46 15.24
N ASN A 15 -8.36 3.38 14.40
CA ASN A 15 -9.56 3.13 13.62
C ASN A 15 -9.36 1.89 12.77
N VAL A 16 -10.35 1.00 12.81
CA VAL A 16 -10.29 -0.30 12.16
C VAL A 16 -10.98 -0.19 10.80
N LEU A 17 -10.29 -0.69 9.78
CA LEU A 17 -10.70 -0.70 8.38
C LEU A 17 -10.77 -2.12 7.86
N ASP A 18 -11.66 -2.35 6.90
CA ASP A 18 -11.62 -3.58 6.10
C ASP A 18 -10.39 -3.53 5.18
N PHE A 19 -9.70 -4.65 5.01
CA PHE A 19 -8.49 -4.68 4.19
C PHE A 19 -8.78 -4.36 2.71
N GLU A 20 -9.97 -4.64 2.21
CA GLU A 20 -10.39 -4.30 0.85
C GLU A 20 -10.51 -2.78 0.67
N GLU A 21 -10.99 -2.05 1.68
CA GLU A 21 -10.97 -0.58 1.71
C GLU A 21 -9.53 -0.07 1.65
N VAL A 22 -8.63 -0.69 2.41
CA VAL A 22 -7.20 -0.37 2.42
C VAL A 22 -6.57 -0.54 1.04
N LEU A 23 -6.87 -1.63 0.33
CA LEU A 23 -6.39 -1.83 -1.05
C LEU A 23 -6.91 -0.73 -1.98
N GLY A 24 -8.16 -0.30 -1.79
CA GLY A 24 -8.75 0.86 -2.43
C GLY A 24 -7.93 2.14 -2.23
N PHE A 25 -7.59 2.45 -0.98
CA PHE A 25 -6.74 3.60 -0.65
C PHE A 25 -5.36 3.53 -1.33
N VAL A 26 -4.77 2.33 -1.45
CA VAL A 26 -3.48 2.15 -2.15
C VAL A 26 -3.59 2.42 -3.65
N ILE A 27 -4.70 2.02 -4.28
CA ILE A 27 -4.97 2.31 -5.70
C ILE A 27 -5.13 3.83 -5.89
N MET A 28 -5.90 4.49 -5.01
CA MET A 28 -6.09 5.94 -5.04
C MET A 28 -4.78 6.69 -4.84
N ALA A 29 -3.99 6.32 -3.83
CA ALA A 29 -2.69 6.93 -3.54
C ALA A 29 -1.74 6.79 -4.74
N SER A 30 -1.67 5.60 -5.32
CA SER A 30 -0.83 5.33 -6.49
C SER A 30 -1.23 6.18 -7.69
N THR A 31 -2.54 6.32 -7.91
CA THR A 31 -3.11 7.16 -8.97
C THR A 31 -2.76 8.63 -8.77
N ASN A 32 -2.96 9.16 -7.56
CA ASN A 32 -2.67 10.56 -7.22
C ASN A 32 -1.19 10.92 -7.39
N LEU A 33 -0.30 9.97 -7.09
CA LEU A 33 1.15 10.12 -7.24
C LEU A 33 1.64 9.88 -8.67
N GLY A 34 0.77 9.48 -9.60
CA GLY A 34 1.14 9.18 -10.99
C GLY A 34 2.05 7.95 -11.11
N ILE A 35 1.93 6.99 -10.19
CA ILE A 35 2.64 5.71 -10.29
C ILE A 35 2.14 4.95 -11.50
N GLU A 36 3.05 4.31 -12.24
CA GLU A 36 2.69 3.49 -13.41
C GLU A 36 1.68 2.42 -13.01
N LYS A 37 0.58 2.27 -13.76
CA LYS A 37 -0.53 1.36 -13.43
C LYS A 37 -0.05 -0.04 -13.02
N ASN A 38 0.82 -0.64 -13.81
CA ASN A 38 1.31 -2.00 -13.50
C ASN A 38 2.06 -2.04 -12.15
N HIS A 39 2.79 -0.99 -11.77
CA HIS A 39 3.47 -0.95 -10.47
C HIS A 39 2.47 -0.84 -9.32
N ALA A 40 1.39 -0.06 -9.51
CA ALA A 40 0.29 0.03 -8.55
C ALA A 40 -0.42 -1.32 -8.40
N ASP A 41 -0.74 -1.99 -9.52
CA ASP A 41 -1.35 -3.32 -9.53
C ASP A 41 -0.48 -4.33 -8.75
N HIS A 42 0.85 -4.30 -8.97
CA HIS A 42 1.79 -5.18 -8.25
C HIS A 42 1.88 -4.84 -6.76
N LEU A 43 1.80 -3.55 -6.41
CA LEU A 43 1.77 -3.11 -5.01
C LEU A 43 0.53 -3.62 -4.29
N VAL A 44 -0.65 -3.49 -4.90
CA VAL A 44 -1.92 -3.99 -4.35
C VAL A 44 -1.85 -5.52 -4.15
N LYS A 45 -1.38 -6.24 -5.16
CA LYS A 45 -1.19 -7.70 -5.06
C LYS A 45 -0.22 -8.10 -3.96
N GLU A 46 0.95 -7.48 -3.91
CA GLU A 46 1.96 -7.80 -2.90
C GLU A 46 1.45 -7.46 -1.49
N MET A 47 0.72 -6.37 -1.33
CA MET A 47 0.14 -5.98 -0.05
C MET A 47 -0.86 -7.02 0.48
N ALA A 48 -1.71 -7.56 -0.38
CA ALA A 48 -2.58 -8.68 -0.03
C ALA A 48 -1.78 -9.92 0.42
N LEU A 49 -0.75 -10.32 -0.34
CA LEU A 49 0.11 -11.46 0.02
C LEU A 49 0.84 -11.24 1.34
N VAL A 50 1.32 -10.02 1.59
CA VAL A 50 1.99 -9.68 2.84
C VAL A 50 1.02 -9.71 4.01
N ALA A 51 -0.23 -9.25 3.84
CA ALA A 51 -1.24 -9.32 4.90
C ALA A 51 -1.57 -10.77 5.30
N GLU A 52 -1.53 -11.70 4.35
CA GLU A 52 -1.68 -13.13 4.65
C GLU A 52 -0.46 -13.74 5.35
N ALA A 53 0.75 -13.26 5.01
CA ALA A 53 2.00 -13.87 5.45
C ALA A 53 2.58 -13.25 6.73
N ALA A 54 2.32 -11.97 7.00
CA ALA A 54 2.90 -11.20 8.09
C ALA A 54 1.83 -10.83 9.13
N SER A 55 2.17 -10.95 10.42
CA SER A 55 1.29 -10.56 11.52
C SER A 55 1.12 -9.04 11.60
N ALA A 56 0.00 -8.57 12.14
CA ALA A 56 -0.28 -7.16 12.40
C ALA A 56 0.86 -6.45 13.17
N LEU A 57 1.47 -7.13 14.15
CA LEU A 57 2.61 -6.60 14.90
C LEU A 57 3.81 -6.23 13.99
N ILE A 58 4.11 -7.07 12.99
CA ILE A 58 5.21 -6.81 12.03
C ILE A 58 4.88 -5.57 11.17
N ALA A 59 3.61 -5.39 10.81
CA ALA A 59 3.17 -4.22 10.06
C ALA A 59 3.35 -2.94 10.91
N GLU A 60 2.90 -2.95 12.17
CA GLU A 60 3.09 -1.82 13.09
C GLU A 60 4.57 -1.50 13.31
N GLU A 61 5.39 -2.50 13.59
CA GLU A 61 6.84 -2.34 13.77
C GLU A 61 7.49 -1.75 12.51
N THR A 62 7.04 -2.18 11.33
CA THR A 62 7.53 -1.67 10.04
C THR A 62 7.25 -0.18 9.87
N TYR A 63 6.06 0.29 10.28
CA TYR A 63 5.72 1.72 10.23
C TYR A 63 6.58 2.55 11.20
N ILE A 64 6.81 2.03 12.41
CA ILE A 64 7.51 2.75 13.49
C ILE A 64 9.02 2.76 13.27
N ASP A 65 9.61 1.75 12.62
CA ASP A 65 11.07 1.61 12.47
C ASP A 65 11.72 2.70 11.58
N PRO A 66 12.53 3.60 12.15
CA PRO A 66 13.24 4.64 11.38
C PRO A 66 14.29 4.07 10.43
N ALA A 67 14.80 2.86 10.66
CA ALA A 67 15.78 2.21 9.80
C ALA A 67 15.16 1.79 8.46
N PHE A 68 13.85 1.54 8.44
CA PHE A 68 13.09 1.35 7.20
C PHE A 68 13.14 2.58 6.29
N LYS A 69 13.40 3.76 6.87
CA LYS A 69 13.38 5.05 6.19
C LYS A 69 14.76 5.49 5.63
N LYS A 70 15.65 4.56 5.30
CA LYS A 70 17.00 4.87 4.80
C LYS A 70 17.34 4.08 3.54
N ASP A 71 17.97 4.76 2.58
CA ASP A 71 18.39 4.17 1.31
C ASP A 71 19.91 4.15 1.12
N GLY A 72 20.39 3.19 0.34
CA GLY A 72 21.78 3.09 -0.13
C GLY A 72 21.88 2.76 -1.61
N LEU A 73 23.10 2.79 -2.17
CA LEU A 73 23.38 2.50 -3.60
C LEU A 73 22.80 1.16 -4.09
N MET A 74 22.72 0.15 -3.22
CA MET A 74 22.10 -1.15 -3.53
C MET A 74 20.59 -1.05 -3.83
N SER A 75 19.87 -0.08 -3.27
CA SER A 75 18.43 0.09 -3.51
C SER A 75 18.16 0.46 -4.97
N LEU A 76 18.97 1.35 -5.55
CA LEU A 76 18.84 1.80 -6.94
C LEU A 76 19.05 0.66 -7.95
N SER A 77 20.01 -0.23 -7.69
CA SER A 77 20.27 -1.36 -8.59
C SER A 77 19.15 -2.40 -8.52
N LYS A 78 18.66 -2.70 -7.31
CA LYS A 78 17.51 -3.59 -7.10
C LYS A 78 16.25 -3.06 -7.75
N TRP A 79 15.96 -1.77 -7.57
CA TRP A 79 14.83 -1.11 -8.23
C TRP A 79 14.91 -1.22 -9.75
N SER A 80 16.08 -0.94 -10.34
CA SER A 80 16.26 -1.00 -11.79
C SER A 80 15.95 -2.40 -12.37
N ILE A 81 16.30 -3.46 -11.63
CA ILE A 81 15.99 -4.85 -12.00
C ILE A 81 14.51 -5.17 -11.76
N ALA A 82 13.96 -4.75 -10.63
CA ALA A 82 12.57 -4.99 -10.26
C ALA A 82 11.60 -4.30 -11.23
N LYS A 83 11.87 -3.06 -11.62
CA LYS A 83 11.02 -2.26 -12.52
C LYS A 83 10.70 -2.99 -13.83
N ALA A 84 11.66 -3.71 -14.40
CA ALA A 84 11.42 -4.48 -15.63
C ALA A 84 10.34 -5.56 -15.45
N LYS A 85 10.26 -6.17 -14.27
CA LYS A 85 9.20 -7.14 -13.92
C LYS A 85 7.88 -6.44 -13.65
N LEU A 86 7.91 -5.34 -12.90
CA LEU A 86 6.71 -4.57 -12.56
C LEU A 86 6.05 -3.92 -13.77
N ASN A 87 6.78 -3.71 -14.86
CA ASN A 87 6.21 -3.24 -16.12
C ASN A 87 5.32 -4.28 -16.81
N GLN A 88 5.36 -5.55 -16.40
CA GLN A 88 4.48 -6.57 -16.94
C GLN A 88 3.10 -6.49 -16.26
N PRO A 89 2.00 -6.59 -17.03
CA PRO A 89 0.67 -6.59 -16.46
C PRO A 89 0.47 -7.83 -15.57
N ILE A 90 -0.35 -7.68 -14.53
CA ILE A 90 -0.81 -8.80 -13.72
C ILE A 90 -1.89 -9.56 -14.49
N ASP A 91 -1.86 -10.89 -14.44
CA ASP A 91 -2.92 -11.71 -15.02
C ASP A 91 -4.24 -11.43 -14.27
N ARG A 92 -5.33 -11.16 -15.01
CA ARG A 92 -6.66 -10.96 -14.43
C ARG A 92 -7.06 -12.09 -13.48
N ARG A 93 -6.68 -13.34 -13.75
CA ARG A 93 -6.95 -14.47 -12.83
C ARG A 93 -6.29 -14.30 -11.47
N GLU A 94 -5.08 -13.74 -11.45
CA GLU A 94 -4.38 -13.43 -10.22
C GLU A 94 -5.06 -12.26 -9.49
N LYS A 95 -5.57 -11.24 -10.20
CA LYS A 95 -6.37 -10.17 -9.59
C LYS A 95 -7.63 -10.70 -8.93
N PHE A 96 -8.41 -11.53 -9.62
CA PHE A 96 -9.62 -12.14 -9.05
C PHE A 96 -9.31 -13.14 -7.92
N SER A 97 -8.14 -13.80 -7.94
CA SER A 97 -7.74 -14.67 -6.84
C SER A 97 -7.53 -13.93 -5.52
N LEU A 98 -7.29 -12.60 -5.55
CA LEU A 98 -7.27 -11.77 -4.34
C LEU A 98 -8.59 -11.87 -3.56
N MET A 99 -9.73 -12.06 -4.26
CA MET A 99 -11.06 -12.26 -3.66
C MET A 99 -11.37 -13.73 -3.32
N GLY A 100 -10.70 -14.66 -3.99
CA GLY A 100 -11.18 -16.03 -4.20
C GLY A 100 -11.06 -16.96 -2.99
N GLU A 101 -10.34 -16.58 -1.94
CA GLU A 101 -10.17 -17.40 -0.74
C GLU A 101 -10.90 -16.86 0.51
N GLY A 102 -11.71 -15.79 0.38
CA GLY A 102 -12.54 -15.25 1.47
C GLY A 102 -11.76 -14.74 2.70
N ARG A 103 -10.43 -14.70 2.63
CA ARG A 103 -9.58 -14.32 3.77
C ARG A 103 -9.42 -12.82 3.91
N LEU A 104 -9.28 -12.07 2.82
CA LEU A 104 -9.05 -10.62 2.90
C LEU A 104 -10.27 -9.85 3.40
N SER A 105 -11.48 -10.24 2.99
CA SER A 105 -12.76 -9.66 3.45
C SER A 105 -13.06 -9.89 4.94
N GLU A 106 -12.24 -10.67 5.64
CA GLU A 106 -12.33 -10.88 7.10
C GLU A 106 -11.16 -10.22 7.86
N VAL A 107 -10.18 -9.68 7.13
CA VAL A 107 -9.00 -9.04 7.71
C VAL A 107 -9.36 -7.59 8.04
N MET A 108 -9.41 -7.33 9.34
CA MET A 108 -9.61 -6.00 9.89
C MET A 108 -8.26 -5.47 10.39
N VAL A 109 -7.89 -4.25 9.98
CA VAL A 109 -6.60 -3.65 10.34
C VAL A 109 -6.76 -2.22 10.82
N THR A 110 -5.86 -1.76 11.68
CA THR A 110 -5.78 -0.34 12.02
C THR A 110 -5.16 0.48 10.89
N GLU A 111 -5.37 1.80 10.88
CA GLU A 111 -4.72 2.72 9.94
C GLU A 111 -3.18 2.58 9.95
N ILE A 112 -2.58 2.39 11.14
CA ILE A 112 -1.14 2.17 11.31
C ILE A 112 -0.71 0.84 10.64
N GLN A 113 -1.45 -0.24 10.90
CA GLN A 113 -1.18 -1.54 10.30
C GLN A 113 -1.32 -1.48 8.78
N ALA A 114 -2.35 -0.80 8.27
CA ALA A 114 -2.57 -0.60 6.84
C ALA A 114 -1.36 0.08 6.16
N VAL A 115 -0.86 1.17 6.74
CA VAL A 115 0.36 1.83 6.23
C VAL A 115 1.59 0.92 6.34
N GLY A 116 1.73 0.20 7.44
CA GLY A 116 2.81 -0.76 7.66
C GLY A 116 2.85 -1.88 6.60
N TYR A 117 1.70 -2.46 6.29
CA TYR A 117 1.55 -3.47 5.24
C TYR A 117 1.92 -2.93 3.85
N MET A 118 1.45 -1.72 3.52
CA MET A 118 1.81 -1.05 2.26
C MET A 118 3.33 -0.82 2.17
N MET A 119 3.97 -0.33 3.24
CA MET A 119 5.41 -0.11 3.29
C MET A 119 6.19 -1.41 3.10
N LEU A 120 5.76 -2.49 3.74
CA LEU A 120 6.37 -3.82 3.61
C LEU A 120 6.24 -4.35 2.18
N ALA A 121 5.07 -4.23 1.58
CA ALA A 121 4.83 -4.61 0.18
C ALA A 121 5.71 -3.81 -0.79
N ALA A 122 5.74 -2.48 -0.65
CA ALA A 122 6.56 -1.62 -1.49
C ALA A 122 8.05 -1.97 -1.38
N LYS A 123 8.53 -2.32 -0.19
CA LYS A 123 9.91 -2.78 0.02
C LYS A 123 10.18 -4.14 -0.63
N ASN A 124 9.26 -5.10 -0.56
CA ASN A 124 9.40 -6.40 -1.23
C ASN A 124 9.52 -6.24 -2.76
N LEU A 125 8.77 -5.28 -3.31
CA LEU A 125 8.84 -4.89 -4.72
C LEU A 125 10.04 -4.00 -5.06
N ASN A 126 10.90 -3.68 -4.08
CA ASN A 126 12.09 -2.85 -4.20
C ASN A 126 11.82 -1.41 -4.66
N PHE A 127 10.67 -0.83 -4.30
CA PHE A 127 10.46 0.61 -4.45
C PHE A 127 11.56 1.39 -3.74
N LEU A 128 11.93 2.53 -4.31
CA LEU A 128 12.90 3.43 -3.67
C LEU A 128 12.29 4.05 -2.42
N HIS A 129 13.11 4.32 -1.41
CA HIS A 129 12.63 4.90 -0.15
C HIS A 129 11.85 6.20 -0.38
N GLN A 130 12.30 7.06 -1.29
CA GLN A 130 11.58 8.30 -1.62
C GLN A 130 10.15 8.03 -2.15
N GLN A 131 9.95 6.97 -2.93
CA GLN A 131 8.63 6.59 -3.42
C GLN A 131 7.75 6.06 -2.29
N ILE A 132 8.33 5.25 -1.38
CA ILE A 132 7.64 4.75 -0.19
C ILE A 132 7.21 5.90 0.72
N THR A 133 8.06 6.91 0.92
CA THR A 133 7.73 8.09 1.73
C THR A 133 6.57 8.88 1.12
N TYR A 134 6.54 9.06 -0.21
CA TYR A 134 5.42 9.73 -0.86
C TYR A 134 4.13 8.92 -0.78
N LEU A 135 4.21 7.59 -0.94
CA LEU A 135 3.10 6.67 -0.73
C LEU A 135 2.57 6.74 0.71
N GLU A 136 3.45 6.70 1.72
CA GLU A 136 3.10 6.84 3.14
C GLU A 136 2.32 8.12 3.39
N MET A 137 2.83 9.25 2.89
CA MET A 137 2.21 10.56 3.09
C MET A 137 0.85 10.68 2.39
N GLU A 138 0.73 10.18 1.16
CA GLU A 138 -0.52 10.23 0.40
C GLU A 138 -1.57 9.30 0.99
N MET A 139 -1.16 8.09 1.37
CA MET A 139 -2.05 7.10 2.00
C MET A 139 -2.59 7.65 3.32
N HIS A 140 -1.73 8.23 4.19
CA HIS A 140 -2.17 8.90 5.42
C HIS A 140 -3.16 10.04 5.12
N TYR A 141 -2.86 10.89 4.14
CA TYR A 141 -3.80 11.97 3.76
C TYR A 141 -5.17 11.42 3.34
N LEU A 142 -5.22 10.35 2.54
CA LEU A 142 -6.46 9.76 2.07
C LEU A 142 -7.26 9.10 3.20
N LEU A 143 -6.61 8.37 4.10
CA LEU A 143 -7.27 7.78 5.28
C LEU A 143 -8.01 8.81 6.13
N VAL A 144 -7.49 10.05 6.20
CA VAL A 144 -8.09 11.13 7.00
C VAL A 144 -9.20 11.86 6.24
N THR A 145 -9.15 11.89 4.90
CA THR A 145 -9.96 12.83 4.10
C THR A 145 -10.98 12.17 3.18
N VAL A 146 -10.85 10.88 2.92
CA VAL A 146 -11.70 10.13 1.99
C VAL A 146 -12.53 9.11 2.77
N ASP A 147 -13.78 8.98 2.34
CA ASP A 147 -14.74 8.02 2.91
C ASP A 147 -14.31 6.57 2.57
N PRO A 148 -14.27 5.64 3.54
CA PRO A 148 -13.97 4.23 3.29
C PRO A 148 -14.83 3.60 2.18
N ASP A 149 -16.12 3.97 2.07
CA ASP A 149 -17.00 3.45 1.01
C ASP A 149 -16.48 3.81 -0.40
N GLN A 150 -15.85 4.99 -0.53
CA GLN A 150 -15.25 5.43 -1.79
C GLN A 150 -13.98 4.65 -2.11
N ALA A 151 -13.17 4.33 -1.10
CA ALA A 151 -12.00 3.48 -1.26
C ALA A 151 -12.41 2.07 -1.68
N TYR A 152 -13.41 1.49 -1.02
CA TYR A 152 -13.96 0.20 -1.37
C TYR A 152 -14.49 0.16 -2.81
N ALA A 153 -15.26 1.18 -3.24
CA ALA A 153 -15.71 1.27 -4.63
C ALA A 153 -14.53 1.31 -5.62
N THR A 154 -13.45 2.03 -5.29
CA THR A 154 -12.24 2.06 -6.11
C THR A 154 -11.58 0.69 -6.24
N PHE A 155 -11.60 -0.10 -5.16
CA PHE A 155 -11.11 -1.47 -5.19
C PHE A 155 -11.97 -2.37 -6.08
N LEU A 156 -13.31 -2.25 -6.00
CA LEU A 156 -14.21 -3.00 -6.89
C LEU A 156 -13.97 -2.68 -8.36
N ASP A 157 -13.84 -1.39 -8.71
CA ASP A 157 -13.54 -0.97 -10.09
C ASP A 157 -12.21 -1.59 -10.59
N PHE A 158 -11.19 -1.64 -9.74
CA PHE A 158 -9.89 -2.27 -10.06
C PHE A 158 -10.02 -3.76 -10.42
N LEU A 159 -10.96 -4.48 -9.80
CA LEU A 159 -11.19 -5.89 -10.09
C LEU A 159 -11.91 -6.10 -11.44
N GLU A 160 -12.71 -5.13 -11.88
CA GLU A 160 -13.47 -5.22 -13.14
C GLU A 160 -12.61 -4.91 -14.39
N GLU A 161 -11.51 -4.18 -14.22
CA GLU A 161 -10.55 -3.76 -15.26
C GLU A 161 -9.60 -4.85 -15.83
#